data_AF-A0AA50E3D7-F1
#
_entry.id   AF-A0AA50E3D7-F1
#
_cell.length_a   1.000
_cell.length_b   1.000
_cell.length_c   1.000
_cell.angle_alpha   90.00
_cell.angle_beta   90.00
_cell.angle_gamma   90.00
#
_symmetry.space_group_name_H-M   'P 1'
#
loop_
_entity.id
_entity.type
_entity.pdbx_description
1 polymer ?
#
loop_
_entity_poly.entity_id
_entity_poly.type
_entity_poly.pdbx_seq_one_letter_code
_entity_poly.pdbx_strand_id
1 'polypeptide(L)'
;MSAIQNSGFKAYRESILDKLQSEGYEIKDGGDPDDGAEVKADMKEAKESSYLSHCEEVANSPLLTEKEYQEVSKARAKTPQERLGSEKDRNFPTLCHPRDFPAMVADDDGGLYPKLRLHYHRGQEFC
;
A
#
# COMPACT_ATOMS: atom_id res chain seq x y z
N MET A 1 -13.22 -52.19 -8.23
CA MET A 1 -13.10 -50.95 -7.45
C MET A 1 -12.26 -49.97 -8.25
N SER A 2 -12.85 -48.87 -8.72
CA SER A 2 -12.12 -47.84 -9.48
C SER A 2 -11.55 -46.82 -8.50
N ALA A 3 -10.23 -46.67 -8.45
CA ALA A 3 -9.60 -45.59 -7.69
C ALA A 3 -9.89 -44.26 -8.40
N ILE A 4 -10.45 -43.28 -7.68
CA ILE A 4 -10.56 -41.90 -8.15
C ILE A 4 -9.13 -41.36 -8.22
N GLN A 5 -8.54 -41.36 -9.41
CA GLN A 5 -7.19 -40.87 -9.62
C GLN A 5 -7.22 -39.35 -9.47
N ASN A 6 -6.55 -38.81 -8.46
CA ASN A 6 -6.47 -37.37 -8.20
C ASN A 6 -5.55 -36.72 -9.25
N SER A 7 -6.07 -36.51 -10.46
CA SER A 7 -5.37 -35.91 -11.59
C SER A 7 -5.01 -34.44 -11.35
N GLY A 8 -5.73 -33.73 -10.48
CA GLY A 8 -5.46 -32.34 -10.13
C GLY A 8 -4.12 -32.10 -9.42
N PHE A 9 -3.53 -33.13 -8.80
CA PHE A 9 -2.23 -33.01 -8.12
C PHE A 9 -1.03 -33.40 -8.99
N LYS A 10 -1.24 -34.02 -10.16
CA LYS A 10 -0.13 -34.44 -11.04
C LYS A 10 0.44 -33.28 -11.87
N ALA A 11 -0.41 -32.31 -12.21
CA ALA A 11 -0.06 -31.12 -12.99
C ALA A 11 -0.26 -29.84 -12.18
N TYR A 12 -0.05 -29.90 -10.86
CA TYR A 12 -0.31 -28.78 -9.96
C TYR A 12 0.46 -27.52 -10.39
N ARG A 13 1.74 -27.66 -10.75
CA ARG A 13 2.58 -26.55 -11.24
C ARG A 13 1.95 -25.88 -12.45
N GLU A 14 1.61 -26.65 -13.48
CA GLU A 14 0.98 -26.13 -14.71
C GLU A 14 -0.34 -25.44 -14.39
N SER A 15 -1.17 -26.02 -13.52
CA SER A 15 -2.43 -25.41 -13.09
C SER A 15 -2.27 -24.07 -12.38
N ILE A 16 -1.13 -23.85 -11.71
CA ILE A 16 -0.82 -22.58 -11.04
C ILE A 16 -0.28 -21.57 -12.05
N LEU A 17 0.59 -21.97 -12.97
CA LEU A 17 1.10 -21.11 -14.04
C LEU A 17 -0.04 -20.64 -14.96
N ASP A 18 -0.96 -21.52 -15.32
CA ASP A 18 -2.14 -21.18 -16.14
C ASP A 18 -3.05 -20.18 -15.42
N LYS A 19 -3.26 -20.36 -14.11
CA LYS A 19 -4.04 -19.40 -13.31
C LYS A 19 -3.37 -18.04 -13.25
N LEU A 20 -2.07 -18.00 -12.99
CA LEU A 20 -1.30 -16.76 -12.94
C LEU A 20 -1.34 -16.04 -14.30
N GLN A 21 -1.20 -16.75 -15.41
CA GLN A 21 -1.36 -16.15 -16.75
C GLN A 21 -2.79 -15.64 -16.97
N SER A 22 -3.81 -16.39 -16.55
CA SER A 22 -5.21 -15.98 -16.69
C SER A 22 -5.57 -14.75 -15.86
N GLU A 23 -4.88 -14.53 -14.74
CA GLU A 23 -4.99 -13.34 -13.89
C GLU A 23 -4.19 -12.15 -14.46
N GLY A 24 -3.45 -12.35 -15.56
CA GLY A 24 -2.69 -11.32 -16.27
C GLY A 24 -1.24 -11.18 -15.81
N TYR A 25 -0.71 -12.12 -15.02
CA TYR A 25 0.69 -12.10 -14.60
C TYR A 25 1.62 -12.60 -15.72
N GLU A 26 2.70 -11.85 -15.94
CA GLU A 26 3.79 -12.25 -16.84
C GLU A 26 4.78 -13.17 -16.10
N ILE A 27 5.01 -14.37 -16.63
CA ILE A 27 5.89 -15.38 -16.02
C ILE A 27 7.25 -15.31 -16.69
N LYS A 28 8.27 -14.84 -15.95
CA LYS A 28 9.68 -14.84 -16.38
C LYS A 28 10.38 -16.09 -15.80
N ASP A 29 10.97 -16.93 -16.65
CA ASP A 29 11.80 -18.07 -16.22
C ASP A 29 13.21 -17.56 -15.87
N GLY A 30 13.62 -17.73 -14.60
CA GLY A 30 14.96 -17.31 -14.15
C GLY A 30 15.99 -18.38 -14.49
N GLY A 31 16.76 -18.15 -15.54
CA GLY A 31 17.84 -19.04 -15.98
C GLY A 31 19.22 -18.58 -15.51
N ASP A 32 19.45 -17.27 -15.41
CA ASP A 32 20.74 -16.68 -15.06
C ASP A 32 20.67 -15.91 -13.71
N PRO A 33 21.74 -15.88 -12.90
CA PRO A 33 21.77 -15.11 -11.65
C PRO A 33 21.59 -13.60 -11.85
N ASP A 34 21.88 -13.10 -13.05
CA ASP A 34 21.76 -11.69 -13.43
C ASP A 34 20.28 -11.28 -13.65
N ASP A 35 19.43 -12.22 -14.11
CA ASP A 35 17.97 -12.03 -14.21
C ASP A 35 17.37 -11.66 -12.84
N GLY A 36 17.96 -12.17 -11.76
CA GLY A 36 17.53 -11.88 -10.39
C GLY A 36 17.78 -10.44 -9.94
N ALA A 37 18.75 -9.73 -10.54
CA ALA A 37 19.00 -8.33 -10.26
C ALA A 37 18.02 -7.43 -11.03
N GLU A 38 17.77 -7.75 -12.31
CA GLU A 38 16.80 -7.05 -13.15
C GLU A 38 15.38 -7.20 -12.60
N VAL A 39 14.95 -8.41 -12.25
CA VAL A 39 13.62 -8.64 -11.64
C VAL A 39 13.47 -7.87 -10.32
N LYS A 40 14.52 -7.74 -9.51
CA LYS A 40 14.46 -6.94 -8.28
C LYS A 40 14.33 -5.45 -8.58
N ALA A 41 14.96 -4.96 -9.64
CA ALA A 41 14.82 -3.57 -10.07
C ALA A 41 13.39 -3.30 -10.55
N ASP A 42 12.85 -4.16 -11.43
CA ASP A 42 11.47 -4.11 -11.92
C ASP A 42 10.46 -4.11 -10.75
N MET A 43 10.64 -5.02 -9.78
CA MET A 43 9.77 -5.09 -8.60
C MET A 43 9.86 -3.84 -7.73
N LYS A 44 11.05 -3.24 -7.63
CA LYS A 44 11.25 -2.00 -6.86
C LYS A 44 10.54 -0.83 -7.55
N GLU A 45 10.67 -0.71 -8.86
CA GLU A 45 10.00 0.32 -9.65
C GLU A 45 8.47 0.17 -9.63
N ALA A 46 7.96 -1.05 -9.77
CA ALA A 46 6.53 -1.36 -9.65
C ALA A 46 5.99 -1.01 -8.24
N LYS A 47 6.78 -1.29 -7.20
CA LYS A 47 6.43 -0.92 -5.82
C LYS A 47 6.41 0.59 -5.63
N GLU A 48 7.42 1.30 -6.11
CA GLU A 48 7.53 2.76 -5.98
C GLU A 48 6.40 3.47 -6.74
N SER A 49 6.13 3.07 -7.98
CA SER A 49 5.02 3.60 -8.78
C SER A 49 3.65 3.34 -8.14
N SER A 50 3.40 2.12 -7.66
CA SER A 50 2.16 1.80 -6.94
C SER A 50 2.01 2.63 -5.67
N TYR A 51 3.10 2.89 -4.95
CA TYR A 51 3.08 3.71 -3.75
C TYR A 51 2.80 5.18 -4.07
N LEU A 52 3.43 5.75 -5.10
CA LEU A 52 3.17 7.12 -5.54
C LEU A 52 1.70 7.30 -5.95
N SER A 53 1.14 6.35 -6.72
CA SER A 53 -0.29 6.33 -7.06
C SER A 53 -1.18 6.35 -5.81
N HIS A 54 -0.83 5.56 -4.80
CA HIS A 54 -1.58 5.55 -3.54
C HIS A 54 -1.51 6.90 -2.80
N CYS A 55 -0.33 7.52 -2.73
CA CYS A 55 -0.17 8.85 -2.13
C CYS A 55 -1.01 9.91 -2.86
N GLU A 56 -1.09 9.84 -4.18
CA GLU A 56 -1.94 10.72 -5.00
C GLU A 56 -3.44 10.46 -4.76
N GLU A 57 -3.86 9.20 -4.65
CA GLU A 57 -5.24 8.83 -4.33
C GLU A 57 -5.67 9.37 -2.95
N VAL A 58 -4.80 9.24 -1.95
CA VAL A 58 -5.04 9.80 -0.60
C VAL A 58 -5.15 11.32 -0.69
N ALA A 59 -4.24 11.99 -1.40
CA ALA A 59 -4.25 13.44 -1.59
C ALA A 59 -5.55 13.94 -2.27
N ASN A 60 -6.05 13.19 -3.25
CA ASN A 60 -7.25 13.53 -4.01
C ASN A 60 -8.56 13.10 -3.35
N SER A 61 -8.50 12.27 -2.30
CA SER A 61 -9.70 11.82 -1.58
C SER A 61 -10.45 12.99 -0.92
N PRO A 62 -11.78 12.91 -0.75
CA PRO A 62 -12.53 13.94 -0.02
C PRO A 62 -12.12 13.96 1.46
N LEU A 63 -12.10 15.15 2.05
CA LEU A 63 -11.98 15.31 3.51
C LEU A 63 -13.30 14.84 4.14
N LEU A 64 -13.22 14.02 5.19
CA LEU A 64 -14.42 13.63 5.94
C LEU A 64 -14.72 14.72 6.97
N THR A 65 -15.98 14.78 7.38
CA THR A 65 -16.34 15.56 8.56
C THR A 65 -15.89 14.82 9.82
N GLU A 66 -15.66 15.53 10.92
CA GLU A 66 -15.25 14.95 12.21
C GLU A 66 -16.16 13.78 12.65
N LYS A 67 -17.47 13.88 12.38
CA LYS A 67 -18.42 12.81 12.70
C LYS A 67 -18.19 11.56 11.85
N GLU A 68 -18.03 11.74 10.54
CA GLU A 68 -17.77 10.66 9.59
C GLU A 68 -16.42 10.00 9.89
N TYR A 69 -15.38 10.79 10.22
CA TYR A 69 -14.09 10.26 10.64
C TYR A 69 -14.18 9.38 11.89
N GLN A 70 -14.96 9.82 12.90
CA GLN A 70 -15.18 9.03 14.11
C GLN A 70 -15.97 7.74 13.85
N GLU A 71 -16.91 7.74 12.91
CA GLU A 71 -17.65 6.55 12.52
C GLU A 71 -16.76 5.57 11.76
N VAL A 72 -16.01 6.05 10.76
CA VAL A 72 -15.07 5.26 9.96
C VAL A 72 -13.95 4.68 10.83
N SER A 73 -13.41 5.44 11.77
CA SER A 73 -12.34 4.97 12.67
C SER A 73 -12.79 3.85 13.61
N LYS A 74 -14.08 3.81 13.98
CA LYS A 74 -14.68 2.77 14.83
C LYS A 74 -15.22 1.59 14.01
N ALA A 75 -15.35 1.72 12.70
CA ALA A 75 -15.86 0.67 11.82
C ALA A 75 -14.90 -0.53 11.79
N ARG A 76 -15.46 -1.76 11.83
CA ARG A 76 -14.68 -3.01 11.77
C ARG A 76 -14.14 -3.30 10.37
N ALA A 77 -14.87 -2.86 9.34
CA ALA A 77 -14.48 -2.98 7.95
C ALA A 77 -14.70 -1.60 7.31
N LYS A 78 -13.69 -1.10 6.60
CA LYS A 78 -13.72 0.17 5.89
C LYS A 78 -13.84 -0.10 4.41
N THR A 79 -14.62 0.72 3.71
CA THR A 79 -14.57 0.74 2.24
C THR A 79 -13.26 1.36 1.77
N PRO A 80 -12.82 1.11 0.52
CA PRO A 80 -11.59 1.71 -0.01
C PRO A 80 -11.60 3.24 0.06
N GLN A 81 -12.74 3.87 -0.21
CA GLN A 81 -12.90 5.33 -0.16
C GLN A 81 -12.84 5.87 1.27
N GLU A 82 -13.50 5.21 2.22
CA GLU A 82 -13.42 5.55 3.65
C GLU A 82 -11.99 5.42 4.18
N ARG A 83 -11.24 4.43 3.71
CA ARG A 83 -9.83 4.24 4.07
C ARG A 83 -9.00 5.44 3.64
N LEU A 84 -9.07 5.80 2.35
CA LEU A 84 -8.34 6.93 1.77
C LEU A 84 -8.71 8.26 2.45
N GLY A 85 -10.01 8.52 2.65
CA GLY A 85 -10.47 9.74 3.33
C GLY A 85 -9.99 9.81 4.79
N SER A 86 -10.02 8.68 5.51
CA SER A 86 -9.52 8.63 6.89
C SER A 86 -8.00 8.83 6.98
N GLU A 87 -7.25 8.38 5.98
CA GLU A 87 -5.80 8.61 5.89
C GLU A 87 -5.51 10.09 5.61
N LYS A 88 -6.28 10.73 4.72
CA LYS A 88 -6.16 12.18 4.45
C LYS A 88 -6.46 13.01 5.69
N ASP A 89 -7.57 12.74 6.37
CA ASP A 89 -7.97 13.47 7.59
C ASP A 89 -7.00 13.27 8.74
N ARG A 90 -6.36 12.11 8.85
CA ARG A 90 -5.30 11.90 9.83
C ARG A 90 -4.06 12.76 9.54
N ASN A 91 -3.73 12.96 8.27
CA ASN A 91 -2.52 13.68 7.84
C ASN A 91 -2.71 15.21 7.78
N PHE A 92 -3.94 15.69 7.62
CA PHE A 92 -4.27 17.12 7.48
C PHE A 92 -4.00 17.96 8.75
N PRO A 93 -4.41 17.55 9.98
CA PRO A 93 -4.28 18.38 11.18
C PRO A 93 -2.91 18.25 11.87
N THR A 94 -2.12 17.22 11.58
CA THR A 94 -0.81 16.97 12.22
C THR A 94 0.31 17.88 11.71
N LEU A 95 0.12 18.57 10.58
CA LEU A 95 1.20 19.26 9.88
C LEU A 95 0.80 20.70 9.56
N CYS A 96 1.41 21.64 10.27
CA CYS A 96 1.07 23.06 10.27
C CYS A 96 1.23 23.81 8.93
N HIS A 97 1.62 23.19 7.82
CA HIS A 97 1.95 23.90 6.57
C HIS A 97 1.36 23.24 5.32
N PRO A 98 0.97 24.04 4.31
CA PRO A 98 0.58 23.53 2.99
C PRO A 98 1.85 23.00 2.28
N ARG A 99 2.21 21.74 2.57
CA ARG A 99 3.17 20.96 1.78
C ARG A 99 2.42 20.16 0.72
N ASP A 100 3.16 19.65 -0.27
CA ASP A 100 2.65 18.70 -1.24
C ASP A 100 2.13 17.45 -0.51
N PHE A 101 0.80 17.24 -0.55
CA PHE A 101 0.13 16.12 0.13
C PHE A 101 0.75 14.74 -0.15
N PRO A 102 1.17 14.39 -1.38
CA PRO A 102 1.80 13.10 -1.63
C PRO A 102 3.11 12.90 -0.86
N ALA A 103 3.93 13.95 -0.73
CA ALA A 103 5.16 13.90 0.07
C ALA A 103 4.86 13.82 1.58
N MET A 104 3.75 14.42 2.02
CA MET A 104 3.32 14.36 3.43
C MET A 104 2.88 12.94 3.85
N VAL A 105 2.17 12.23 2.97
CA VAL A 105 1.77 10.83 3.22
C VAL A 105 3.03 9.97 3.40
N ALA A 106 4.03 10.17 2.53
CA ALA A 106 5.32 9.47 2.62
C ALA A 106 6.08 9.77 3.92
N ASP A 107 6.09 11.02 4.36
CA ASP A 107 6.74 11.39 5.62
C ASP A 107 6.02 10.77 6.84
N ASP A 108 4.68 10.76 6.88
CA ASP A 108 3.92 10.15 7.98
C ASP A 108 4.15 8.64 8.08
N ASP A 109 4.12 7.93 6.94
CA ASP A 109 4.48 6.51 6.85
C ASP A 109 5.93 6.26 7.29
N GLY A 110 6.82 7.22 7.04
CA GLY A 110 8.22 7.24 7.50
C GLY A 110 8.42 7.53 9.00
N GLY A 111 7.34 7.61 9.78
CA GLY A 111 7.39 7.79 11.23
C GLY A 111 7.57 9.25 11.66
N LEU A 112 6.88 10.18 10.98
CA LEU A 112 6.87 11.59 11.35
C LEU A 112 6.25 11.84 12.72
N TYR A 113 5.13 11.19 13.05
CA TYR A 113 4.43 11.41 14.32
C TYR A 113 5.29 11.12 15.58
N PRO A 114 6.05 10.01 15.66
CA PRO A 114 7.02 9.80 16.73
C PRO A 114 8.06 10.92 16.87
N LYS A 115 8.53 11.49 15.75
CA LYS A 115 9.48 12.61 15.75
C LYS A 115 8.79 13.86 16.33
N LEU A 116 7.62 14.22 15.81
CA LEU A 116 6.82 15.35 16.32
C LEU A 116 6.53 15.23 17.82
N ARG A 117 6.16 14.03 18.28
CA ARG A 117 5.89 13.76 19.70
C ARG A 117 7.11 14.02 20.58
N LEU A 118 8.31 13.68 20.11
CA LEU A 118 9.56 13.92 20.83
C LEU A 118 9.84 15.43 20.96
N HIS A 119 9.58 16.21 19.92
CA HIS A 119 9.78 17.66 19.94
C HIS A 119 8.77 18.36 20.84
N TYR A 120 7.50 17.97 20.77
CA TYR A 120 6.46 18.42 21.69
C TYR A 120 6.85 18.16 23.15
N HIS A 121 7.35 16.96 23.46
CA HIS A 121 7.80 16.62 24.81
C HIS A 121 9.02 17.44 25.26
N ARG A 122 9.89 17.83 24.34
CA ARG A 122 11.10 18.64 24.62
C ARG A 122 10.85 20.15 24.60
N GLY A 123 9.63 20.60 24.29
CA GLY A 123 9.30 22.03 24.18
C GLY A 123 10.05 22.74 23.04
N GLN A 124 10.47 22.00 22.01
CA GLN A 124 11.06 22.58 20.81
C GLN A 124 9.96 22.83 19.77
N GLU A 125 9.87 24.06 19.25
CA GLU A 125 8.94 24.40 18.17
C GLU A 125 9.41 23.72 16.87
N PHE A 126 8.46 23.11 16.15
CA PHE A 126 8.69 22.48 14.86
C PHE A 126 8.21 23.43 13.76
N CYS A 127 9.14 24.19 13.18
CA CYS A 127 8.97 25.01 11.97
C CYS A 127 10.17 24.76 11.05
#